data_AF-A0A7C4I4F4-F1
#
_entry.id   AF-A0A7C4I4F4-F1
#
_cell.length_a   1.000
_cell.length_b   1.000
_cell.length_c   1.000
_cell.angle_alpha   90.00
_cell.angle_beta   90.00
_cell.angle_gamma   90.00
#
_symmetry.space_group_name_H-M   'P 1'
#
loop_
_entity.id
_entity.type
_entity.pdbx_description
1 polymer ?
#
loop_
_entity_poly.entity_id
_entity_poly.type
_entity_poly.pdbx_seq_one_letter_code
_entity_poly.pdbx_strand_id
1 'polypeptide(L)' 'MLCPAKNVGPIDRIIRAVLGLGAAIGAIFASGFLQIVLVITATVLIITAITGFCGLYALLRIKT' A
#
# COMPACT_ATOMS: atom_id res chain seq x y z
N MET A 1 6.41 22.00 -8.94
CA MET A 1 4.98 22.33 -8.74
C MET A 1 4.20 21.93 -9.98
N LEU A 2 3.82 20.65 -10.09
CA LEU A 2 2.90 20.14 -11.12
C LEU A 2 2.15 18.98 -10.48
N CYS A 3 1.06 19.28 -9.76
CA CYS A 3 0.13 18.27 -9.28
C CYS A 3 -0.86 17.97 -10.42
N PRO A 4 -0.76 16.83 -11.14
CA PRO A 4 -1.89 16.39 -11.93
C PRO A 4 -3.04 16.07 -10.96
N ALA A 5 -4.25 16.46 -11.37
CA ALA A 5 -5.49 16.33 -10.62
C ALA A 5 -5.57 15.03 -9.80
N LYS A 6 -5.88 15.21 -8.51
CA LYS A 6 -6.11 14.19 -7.49
C LYS A 6 -7.05 13.11 -8.01
N ASN A 7 -6.49 11.98 -8.43
CA ASN A 7 -7.22 10.82 -8.92
C ASN A 7 -6.94 9.55 -8.09
N VAL A 8 -6.75 9.77 -6.79
CA VAL A 8 -6.81 8.78 -5.71
C VAL A 8 -7.38 9.54 -4.53
N GLY A 9 -8.57 9.15 -4.09
CA GLY A 9 -9.17 9.71 -2.88
C GLY A 9 -8.24 9.47 -1.68
N PRO A 10 -8.27 10.34 -0.65
CA PRO A 10 -7.55 10.06 0.60
C PRO A 10 -7.88 8.68 1.17
N ILE A 11 -9.07 8.17 0.83
CA ILE A 11 -9.58 6.83 1.14
C ILE A 11 -8.64 5.72 0.65
N ASP A 12 -8.11 5.77 -0.57
CA ASP A 12 -7.25 4.69 -1.12
C ASP A 12 -5.91 4.58 -0.38
N ARG A 13 -5.36 5.74 0.00
CA ARG A 13 -4.16 5.84 0.83
C ARG A 13 -4.40 5.28 2.23
N ILE A 14 -5.57 5.58 2.81
CA ILE A 14 -5.97 5.08 4.13
C ILE A 14 -6.17 3.56 4.07
N ILE A 15 -6.84 3.03 3.06
CA ILE A 15 -7.04 1.58 2.90
C ILE A 15 -5.69 0.85 2.82
N ARG A 16 -4.73 1.34 2.02
CA ARG A 16 -3.39 0.72 1.95
C ARG A 16 -2.61 0.83 3.26
N ALA A 17 -2.73 1.94 3.96
CA ALA A 17 -2.11 2.08 5.29
C ALA A 17 -2.73 1.10 6.29
N VAL A 18 -4.06 0.97 6.32
CA VAL A 18 -4.78 0.04 7.21
C VAL A 18 -4.46 -1.42 6.89
N LEU A 19 -4.47 -1.80 5.60
CA LEU A 19 -4.11 -3.15 5.17
C LEU A 19 -2.65 -3.48 5.45
N GLY A 20 -1.73 -2.54 5.20
CA GLY A 20 -0.30 -2.72 5.49
C GLY A 20 -0.05 -2.87 6.99
N LEU A 21 -0.72 -2.07 7.82
CA LEU A 21 -0.62 -2.16 9.27
C LEU A 21 -1.24 -3.46 9.80
N GLY A 22 -2.41 -3.86 9.27
CA GLY A 22 -3.06 -5.12 9.60
C GLY A 22 -2.20 -6.34 9.23
N ALA A 23 -1.57 -6.31 8.05
CA ALA A 23 -0.63 -7.35 7.64
C ALA A 23 0.63 -7.39 8.53
N ALA A 24 1.14 -6.24 8.96
CA ALA A 24 2.27 -6.16 9.89
C ALA A 24 1.92 -6.76 11.26
N ILE A 25 0.73 -6.43 11.79
CA ILE A 25 0.24 -7.00 13.06
C ILE A 25 0.01 -8.51 12.91
N GLY A 26 -0.60 -8.96 11.82
CA GLY A 26 -0.79 -10.38 11.51
C GLY A 26 0.53 -11.14 11.40
N ALA A 27 1.59 -10.51 10.87
CA ALA A 27 2.92 -11.10 10.80
C ALA A 27 3.54 -11.40 12.17
N ILE A 28 3.14 -10.68 13.24
CA ILE A 28 3.63 -10.92 14.61
C ILE A 28 3.07 -12.24 15.16
N PHE A 29 1.84 -12.61 14.77
CA PHE A 29 1.18 -13.84 15.22
C PHE A 29 1.39 -15.01 14.25
N ALA A 30 1.90 -14.76 13.05
CA ALA A 30 2.23 -15.78 12.06
C ALA A 30 3.65 -16.32 12.28
N SER A 31 3.88 -17.57 11.87
CA SER A 31 5.21 -18.20 11.90
C SER A 31 5.50 -18.94 10.59
N GLY A 32 6.80 -19.13 10.30
CA GLY A 32 7.26 -19.85 9.11
C GLY A 32 6.99 -19.09 7.81
N PHE A 33 6.59 -19.82 6.77
CA PHE A 33 6.39 -19.26 5.42
C PHE A 33 5.36 -18.11 5.39
N LEU A 34 4.27 -18.24 6.15
CA LEU A 34 3.22 -17.21 6.22
C LEU A 34 3.72 -15.88 6.79
N GLN A 35 4.64 -15.91 7.75
CA GLN A 35 5.24 -14.71 8.33
C GLN A 35 6.03 -13.94 7.27
N ILE A 36 6.83 -14.62 6.46
CA ILE A 36 7.65 -13.99 5.41
C ILE A 36 6.75 -13.30 4.38
N VAL A 37 5.69 -13.97 3.93
CA VAL A 37 4.72 -13.40 2.97
C VAL A 37 4.03 -12.17 3.56
N LEU A 38 3.61 -12.22 4.82
CA LEU A 38 2.95 -11.10 5.50
C LEU A 38 3.90 -9.91 5.68
N VAL A 39 5.16 -10.14 6.06
CA VAL A 39 6.16 -9.07 6.20
C VAL A 39 6.41 -8.39 4.86
N ILE A 40 6.65 -9.15 3.79
CA ILE A 40 6.88 -8.58 2.45
C ILE A 40 5.65 -7.76 2.00
N THR A 41 4.46 -8.32 2.17
CA THR A 41 3.20 -7.65 1.80
C THR A 41 3.00 -6.37 2.59
N ALA A 42 3.23 -6.40 3.91
CA ALA A 42 3.14 -5.24 4.78
C ALA A 42 4.14 -4.15 4.39
N THR A 43 5.39 -4.50 4.12
CA THR A 43 6.44 -3.56 3.70
C THR A 43 6.07 -2.87 2.38
N VAL A 44 5.60 -3.63 1.38
CA VAL A 44 5.18 -3.06 0.08
C VAL A 44 3.96 -2.14 0.25
N LEU A 45 2.97 -2.53 1.05
CA LEU A 45 1.77 -1.71 1.31
C LEU A 45 2.08 -0.41 2.06
N ILE A 46 2.98 -0.47 3.05
CA ILE A 46 3.39 0.72 3.81
C ILE A 46 4.22 1.67 2.94
N ILE A 47 5.19 1.15 2.18
CA ILE A 47 6.00 1.96 1.27
C ILE A 47 5.11 2.65 0.23
N THR A 48 4.15 1.94 -0.35
CA THR A 48 3.19 2.52 -1.31
C THR A 48 2.23 3.52 -0.69
N ALA A 49 1.87 3.39 0.59
CA ALA A 49 1.06 4.37 1.32
C ALA A 49 1.86 5.65 1.66
N ILE A 50 3.16 5.52 1.95
CA ILE A 50 4.05 6.65 2.29
C ILE A 50 4.41 7.45 1.04
N THR A 51 4.83 6.79 -0.04
CA THR A 51 5.27 7.48 -1.26
C THR A 51 4.15 8.25 -1.94
N GLY A 52 2.88 7.97 -1.60
CA GLY A 52 1.71 8.62 -2.20
C GLY A 52 1.62 8.41 -3.71
N PHE A 53 2.49 7.54 -4.25
CA PHE A 53 2.64 7.25 -5.65
C PHE A 53 2.00 5.90 -5.88
N CYS A 54 0.80 5.90 -6.44
CA CYS A 54 0.32 4.73 -7.14
C CYS A 54 1.20 4.52 -8.37
N GLY A 55 2.39 3.92 -8.20
CA GLY A 55 3.22 3.47 -9.33
C GLY A 55 2.42 2.64 -10.31
N LEU A 56 1.44 1.87 -9.81
CA LEU A 56 0.53 1.07 -10.63
C LEU A 56 -0.49 1.91 -11.43
N TYR A 57 -1.01 3.03 -10.92
CA TYR A 57 -1.92 3.92 -11.68
C TYR A 57 -1.17 4.88 -12.60
N ALA A 58 0.05 5.29 -12.22
CA ALA A 58 0.95 6.03 -13.10
C ALA A 58 1.41 5.16 -14.29
N LEU A 59 1.60 3.84 -14.08
CA LEU A 59 1.96 2.88 -15.12
C LEU A 59 0.74 2.41 -15.94
N LEU A 60 -0.43 2.23 -15.32
CA LEU A 60 -1.66 1.78 -16.00
C LEU A 60 -2.50 2.90 -16.62
N ARG A 61 -2.18 4.17 -16.38
CA ARG A 61 -2.85 5.33 -16.99
C ARG A 61 -4.40 5.32 -16.88
N ILE A 62 -4.94 4.65 -15.86
CA ILE A 62 -6.38 4.56 -15.62
C ILE A 62 -6.83 5.91 -15.06
N LYS A 63 -7.59 6.65 -15.88
CA LYS A 63 -8.31 7.86 -15.47
C LYS A 63 -9.67 7.45 -14.91
N THR A 64 -9.78 7.38 -13.60
CA THR A 64 -11.07 7.18 -12.90
C THR A 64 -11.16 8.04 -11.66
#